data_AF-A0A8T2TAZ2-F1
#
_entry.id   AF-A0A8T2TAZ2-F1
#
_cell.length_a   1.000
_cell.length_b   1.000
_cell.length_c   1.000
_cell.angle_alpha   90.00
_cell.angle_beta   90.00
_cell.angle_gamma   90.00
#
_symmetry.space_group_name_H-M   'P 1'
#
loop_
_entity.id
_entity.type
_entity.pdbx_description
1 polymer ?
#
loop_
_entity_poly.entity_id
_entity_poly.type
_entity_poly.pdbx_seq_one_letter_code
_entity_poly.pdbx_strand_id
1 'polypeptide(L)'
;MASTAGLVPITRAFLAKFYDNYPYTPACSDLASLTASLRDQYMQIEAKILSDSEKDGADIISSLEFAPPHKIDENFWKNREQIEEILDLLEDSKRPASQNLPACQSQYAEISLTLKSLLKEIEDYQLRSSEKVFSMVMTYMPQDFRGTLIRQQRERSEKRRQQEVDALMNNGGSIHEKFILLWQQQMDRRRQLAQLGAASGVYKTIVKYLVGVPQVLLDFVRQINDHNGPMEEQRERYGPFLHQITSLSVSIRIFLLMWWKLSDDSSLCTDEFFPLLDRAVKSYVTECRHFLNFLGEVFEKSPFLISAEEAGAVEGVEEAEDFKETVIANGKAHEVILSVDCAGSLVAWDFRLTSGKDVGFMVEYIDTGGGKVAMLPYQRYESNQGNFYSPSVGSYKLTWDNTYSTFMKKSLRYKVDAIPPVIESVPDVTKTEED
;
A
#
# COMPACT_ATOMS: atom_id res chain seq x y z
N MET A 1 4.11 9.57 21.43
CA MET A 1 3.61 9.88 20.07
C MET A 1 4.71 10.64 19.34
N ALA A 2 5.00 10.33 18.08
CA ALA A 2 5.82 11.22 17.25
C ALA A 2 5.07 12.56 17.15
N SER A 3 5.77 13.68 17.38
CA SER A 3 5.15 15.00 17.24
C SER A 3 4.75 15.18 15.78
N THR A 4 3.47 15.40 15.53
CA THR A 4 2.93 15.63 14.18
C THR A 4 2.85 17.12 13.86
N ALA A 5 3.31 17.97 14.79
CA ALA A 5 3.35 19.41 14.63
C ALA A 5 4.35 19.78 13.52
N GLY A 6 3.86 20.53 12.53
CA GLY A 6 4.68 21.05 11.44
C GLY A 6 4.99 20.07 10.31
N LEU A 7 4.37 18.88 10.24
CA LEU A 7 4.48 18.02 9.05
C LEU A 7 3.62 18.57 7.91
N VAL A 8 4.13 18.54 6.68
CA VAL A 8 3.42 18.92 5.44
C VAL A 8 3.50 17.79 4.41
N PRO A 9 2.56 17.74 3.43
CA PRO A 9 2.58 16.71 2.40
C PRO A 9 3.88 16.77 1.59
N ILE A 10 4.40 15.61 1.22
CA ILE A 10 5.56 15.52 0.34
C ILE A 10 5.22 16.15 -1.02
N THR A 11 6.11 17.01 -1.52
CA THR A 11 5.92 17.68 -2.82
C THR A 11 6.76 17.03 -3.90
N ARG A 12 6.33 17.17 -5.16
CA ARG A 12 7.10 16.73 -6.32
C ARG A 12 8.49 17.37 -6.37
N ALA A 13 8.59 18.66 -6.07
CA ALA A 13 9.86 19.40 -6.06
C ALA A 13 10.82 18.91 -4.95
N PHE A 14 10.29 18.55 -3.79
CA PHE A 14 11.10 17.94 -2.73
C PHE A 14 11.62 16.57 -3.18
N LEU A 15 10.76 15.72 -3.75
CA LEU A 15 11.16 14.42 -4.26
C LEU A 15 12.22 14.52 -5.36
N ALA A 16 12.12 15.51 -6.24
CA ALA A 16 13.11 15.73 -7.28
C ALA A 16 14.51 15.95 -6.66
N LYS A 17 14.62 16.85 -5.69
CA LYS A 17 15.88 17.12 -4.96
C LYS A 17 16.35 15.89 -4.15
N PHE A 18 15.42 15.18 -3.53
CA PHE A 18 15.73 13.98 -2.77
C PHE A 18 16.34 12.91 -3.69
N TYR A 19 15.70 12.64 -4.83
CA TYR A 19 16.13 11.66 -5.82
C TYR A 19 17.41 12.03 -6.56
N ASP A 20 17.86 13.29 -6.52
CA ASP A 20 19.18 13.67 -7.07
C ASP A 20 20.33 12.93 -6.35
N ASN A 21 20.10 12.52 -5.10
CA ASN A 21 21.05 11.71 -4.32
C ASN A 21 20.97 10.21 -4.64
N TYR A 22 20.05 9.79 -5.51
CA TYR A 22 19.81 8.38 -5.87
C TYR A 22 19.78 8.20 -7.39
N PRO A 23 20.90 8.42 -8.09
CA PRO A 23 20.97 8.12 -9.51
C PRO A 23 20.85 6.61 -9.74
N TYR A 24 19.97 6.21 -10.66
CA TYR A 24 19.93 4.83 -11.12
C TYR A 24 20.97 4.61 -12.22
N THR A 25 21.76 3.55 -12.09
CA THR A 25 22.69 3.09 -13.12
C THR A 25 22.33 1.66 -13.49
N PRO A 26 21.93 1.37 -14.74
CA PRO A 26 21.63 0.00 -15.17
C PRO A 26 22.80 -0.95 -14.94
N ALA A 27 22.52 -2.18 -14.53
CA ALA A 27 23.52 -3.24 -14.41
C ALA A 27 23.85 -3.83 -15.79
N CYS A 28 22.87 -3.84 -16.70
CA CYS A 28 22.99 -4.34 -18.06
C CYS A 28 22.81 -3.19 -19.06
N SER A 29 23.89 -2.79 -19.76
CA SER A 29 23.82 -1.76 -20.80
C SER A 29 23.26 -2.27 -22.14
N ASP A 30 23.06 -3.58 -22.29
CA ASP A 30 22.72 -4.25 -23.56
C ASP A 30 21.24 -4.63 -23.68
N LEU A 31 20.38 -4.28 -22.72
CA LEU A 31 18.97 -4.71 -22.70
C LEU A 31 18.20 -4.32 -23.96
N ALA A 32 18.39 -3.09 -24.45
CA ALA A 32 17.75 -2.62 -25.68
C ALA A 32 18.22 -3.42 -26.90
N SER A 33 19.52 -3.74 -26.98
CA SER A 33 20.09 -4.56 -28.06
C SER A 33 19.61 -6.01 -28.00
N LEU A 34 19.51 -6.59 -26.80
CA LEU A 34 18.95 -7.93 -26.60
C LEU A 34 17.47 -7.99 -26.95
N THR A 35 16.70 -6.99 -26.54
CA THR A 35 15.27 -6.87 -26.89
C THR A 35 15.09 -6.80 -28.40
N ALA A 36 15.88 -5.97 -29.08
CA ALA A 36 15.86 -5.86 -30.54
C ALA A 36 16.25 -7.20 -31.19
N SER A 37 17.28 -7.88 -30.68
CA SER A 37 17.72 -9.17 -31.21
C SER A 37 16.64 -10.25 -31.10
N LEU A 38 15.94 -10.34 -29.96
CA LEU A 38 14.80 -11.26 -29.80
C LEU A 38 13.66 -10.90 -30.75
N ARG A 39 13.36 -9.60 -30.90
CA ARG A 39 12.34 -9.08 -31.81
C ARG A 39 12.63 -9.45 -33.26
N ASP A 40 13.85 -9.22 -33.71
CA ASP A 40 14.28 -9.59 -35.05
C ASP A 40 14.12 -11.09 -35.29
N GLN A 41 14.46 -11.93 -34.31
CA GLN A 41 14.29 -13.39 -34.44
C GLN A 41 12.82 -13.79 -34.50
N TYR A 42 11.97 -13.35 -33.56
CA TYR A 42 10.57 -13.78 -33.57
C TYR A 42 9.78 -13.24 -34.76
N MET A 43 10.14 -12.05 -35.28
CA MET A 43 9.55 -11.50 -36.51
C MET A 43 9.96 -12.31 -37.75
N GLN A 44 11.21 -12.78 -37.81
CA GLN A 44 11.64 -13.69 -38.88
C GLN A 44 10.91 -15.03 -38.84
N ILE A 45 10.63 -15.55 -37.64
CA ILE A 45 9.85 -16.77 -37.46
C ILE A 45 8.40 -16.53 -37.90
N GLU A 46 7.78 -15.44 -37.47
CA GLU A 46 6.41 -15.07 -37.86
C GLU A 46 6.25 -14.95 -39.38
N ALA A 47 7.16 -14.23 -40.04
CA ALA A 47 7.12 -14.04 -41.49
C ALA A 47 7.16 -15.36 -42.27
N LYS A 48 7.87 -16.37 -41.76
CA LYS A 48 7.94 -17.72 -42.34
C LYS A 48 6.68 -18.53 -42.07
N ILE A 49 6.16 -18.50 -40.84
CA ILE A 49 4.88 -19.16 -40.51
C ILE A 49 3.76 -18.61 -41.39
N LEU A 50 3.76 -17.30 -41.66
CA LEU A 50 2.79 -16.65 -42.54
C LEU A 50 3.01 -16.97 -44.03
N SER A 51 4.23 -17.26 -44.46
CA SER A 51 4.47 -17.72 -45.84
C SER A 51 3.98 -19.15 -46.07
N ASP A 52 3.99 -19.98 -45.02
CA ASP A 52 3.69 -21.41 -45.11
C ASP A 52 2.22 -21.74 -44.77
N SER A 53 1.53 -20.88 -44.02
CA SER A 53 0.12 -21.06 -43.63
C SER A 53 -0.81 -20.04 -44.31
N GLU A 54 -1.79 -20.52 -45.08
CA GLU A 54 -2.89 -19.68 -45.54
C GLU A 54 -3.79 -19.31 -44.34
N LYS A 55 -3.51 -18.15 -43.73
CA LYS A 55 -4.47 -17.21 -43.09
C LYS A 55 -4.81 -17.25 -41.59
N ASP A 56 -4.24 -18.09 -40.72
CA ASP A 56 -4.67 -18.12 -39.29
C ASP A 56 -3.63 -17.67 -38.24
N GLY A 57 -2.44 -17.24 -38.66
CA GLY A 57 -1.32 -16.93 -37.73
C GLY A 57 -1.06 -15.44 -37.42
N ALA A 58 -1.70 -14.50 -38.10
CA ALA A 58 -1.24 -13.11 -38.19
C ALA A 58 -1.52 -12.22 -36.96
N ASP A 59 -2.16 -12.76 -35.91
CA ASP A 59 -2.64 -11.95 -34.77
C ASP A 59 -2.11 -12.41 -33.40
N ILE A 60 -1.14 -13.34 -33.38
CA ILE A 60 -0.59 -13.86 -32.12
C ILE A 60 0.35 -12.84 -31.49
N ILE A 61 1.28 -12.25 -32.24
CA ILE A 61 2.24 -11.30 -31.69
C ILE A 61 1.55 -10.02 -31.21
N SER A 62 0.65 -9.46 -32.02
CA SER A 62 -0.17 -8.29 -31.68
C SER A 62 -0.98 -8.50 -30.39
N SER A 63 -1.50 -9.72 -30.15
CA SER A 63 -2.25 -10.03 -28.92
C SER A 63 -1.39 -10.10 -27.66
N LEU A 64 -0.07 -10.30 -27.80
CA LEU A 64 0.88 -10.46 -26.69
C LEU A 64 1.71 -9.21 -26.44
N GLU A 65 1.91 -8.35 -27.44
CA GLU A 65 2.59 -7.08 -27.29
C GLU A 65 1.72 -6.06 -26.53
N PHE A 66 2.33 -5.38 -25.55
CA PHE A 66 1.71 -4.26 -24.87
C PHE A 66 2.76 -3.21 -24.52
N ALA A 67 2.33 -1.95 -24.44
CA ALA A 67 3.18 -0.89 -23.94
C ALA A 67 3.41 -1.08 -22.42
N PRO A 68 4.66 -1.05 -21.93
CA PRO A 68 4.92 -1.13 -20.50
C PRO A 68 4.10 -0.10 -19.72
N PRO A 69 3.39 -0.51 -18.65
CA PRO A 69 2.59 0.41 -17.87
C PRO A 69 3.44 1.52 -17.26
N HIS A 70 2.89 2.73 -17.27
CA HIS A 70 3.53 3.93 -16.69
C HIS A 70 3.69 3.84 -15.17
N LYS A 71 2.73 3.21 -14.49
CA LYS A 71 2.77 3.04 -13.03
C LYS A 71 3.75 1.91 -12.68
N ILE A 72 4.76 2.23 -11.86
CA ILE A 72 5.77 1.26 -11.41
C ILE A 72 5.15 0.00 -10.79
N ASP A 73 4.09 0.14 -10.00
CA ASP A 73 3.46 -1.02 -9.36
C ASP A 73 2.69 -1.90 -10.35
N GLU A 74 1.95 -1.29 -11.28
CA GLU A 74 1.29 -1.99 -12.40
C GLU A 74 2.31 -2.74 -13.25
N ASN A 75 3.45 -2.10 -13.47
CA ASN A 75 4.52 -2.64 -14.25
C ASN A 75 5.17 -3.86 -13.56
N PHE A 76 5.34 -3.85 -12.23
CA PHE A 76 5.74 -5.05 -11.50
C PHE A 76 4.72 -6.18 -11.60
N TRP A 77 3.41 -5.90 -11.59
CA TRP A 77 2.39 -6.91 -11.86
C TRP A 77 2.52 -7.51 -13.25
N LYS A 78 2.79 -6.69 -14.28
CA LYS A 78 3.06 -7.18 -15.64
C LYS A 78 4.32 -8.03 -15.74
N ASN A 79 5.38 -7.69 -15.02
CA ASN A 79 6.58 -8.54 -14.96
C ASN A 79 6.29 -9.89 -14.32
N ARG A 80 5.51 -9.93 -13.22
CA ARG A 80 5.08 -11.21 -12.63
C ARG A 80 4.25 -12.04 -13.60
N GLU A 81 3.31 -11.41 -14.32
CA GLU A 81 2.54 -12.05 -15.40
C GLU A 81 3.46 -12.66 -16.46
N GLN A 82 4.42 -11.88 -16.98
CA GLN A 82 5.35 -12.39 -17.99
C GLN A 82 6.22 -13.54 -17.47
N ILE A 83 6.69 -13.46 -16.22
CA ILE A 83 7.47 -14.56 -15.62
C ILE A 83 6.63 -15.83 -15.52
N GLU A 84 5.40 -15.76 -15.02
CA GLU A 84 4.52 -16.93 -14.93
C GLU A 84 4.18 -17.51 -16.31
N GLU A 85 3.92 -16.66 -17.31
CA GLU A 85 3.69 -17.09 -18.69
C GLU A 85 4.93 -17.78 -19.31
N ILE A 86 6.14 -17.24 -19.08
CA ILE A 86 7.38 -17.89 -19.53
C ILE A 86 7.56 -19.23 -18.82
N LEU A 87 7.26 -19.30 -17.52
CA LEU A 87 7.35 -20.54 -16.74
C LEU A 87 6.35 -21.60 -17.20
N ASP A 88 5.11 -21.23 -17.51
CA ASP A 88 4.09 -22.14 -18.08
C ASP A 88 4.59 -22.76 -19.38
N LEU A 89 5.12 -21.93 -20.27
CA LEU A 89 5.59 -22.44 -21.55
C LEU A 89 6.85 -23.33 -21.42
N LEU A 90 7.68 -23.11 -20.39
CA LEU A 90 8.84 -23.95 -20.07
C LEU A 90 8.46 -25.31 -19.45
N GLU A 91 7.20 -25.53 -19.05
CA GLU A 91 6.75 -26.81 -18.51
C GLU A 91 6.93 -27.97 -19.50
N ASP A 92 7.36 -29.12 -18.99
CA ASP A 92 7.59 -30.34 -19.77
C ASP A 92 6.42 -30.72 -20.68
N SER A 93 5.19 -30.46 -20.21
CA SER A 93 3.94 -30.76 -20.92
C SER A 93 3.65 -29.84 -22.11
N LYS A 94 4.21 -28.62 -22.09
CA LYS A 94 4.05 -27.58 -23.14
C LYS A 94 5.23 -27.57 -24.10
N ARG A 95 6.37 -28.15 -23.68
CA ARG A 95 7.56 -28.26 -24.51
C ARG A 95 7.35 -29.25 -25.68
N PRO A 96 7.67 -28.85 -26.91
CA PRO A 96 7.66 -29.72 -28.09
C PRO A 96 8.65 -30.86 -27.93
N ALA A 97 8.33 -31.99 -28.57
CA ALA A 97 9.07 -33.24 -28.40
C ALA A 97 10.55 -33.12 -28.76
N SER A 98 10.88 -32.30 -29.76
CA SER A 98 12.26 -32.02 -30.20
C SER A 98 13.10 -31.33 -29.12
N GLN A 99 12.46 -30.60 -28.20
CA GLN A 99 13.13 -29.87 -27.10
C GLN A 99 13.11 -30.62 -25.76
N ASN A 100 12.54 -31.83 -25.71
CA ASN A 100 12.46 -32.65 -24.49
C ASN A 100 13.64 -33.62 -24.30
N LEU A 101 14.72 -33.45 -25.05
CA LEU A 101 15.96 -34.23 -24.91
C LEU A 101 16.62 -34.03 -23.53
N PRO A 102 17.21 -35.09 -22.92
CA PRO A 102 17.79 -35.01 -21.58
C PRO A 102 18.85 -33.92 -21.38
N ALA A 103 19.62 -33.60 -22.43
CA ALA A 103 20.64 -32.54 -22.38
C ALA A 103 20.00 -31.15 -22.18
N CYS A 104 18.91 -30.87 -22.90
CA CYS A 104 18.19 -29.58 -22.85
C CYS A 104 17.37 -29.43 -21.56
N GLN A 105 16.92 -30.53 -20.94
CA GLN A 105 16.13 -30.49 -19.70
C GLN A 105 16.84 -29.76 -18.54
N SER A 106 18.15 -30.00 -18.39
CA SER A 106 18.94 -29.36 -17.33
C SER A 106 19.02 -27.84 -17.50
N GLN A 107 19.09 -27.37 -18.75
CA GLN A 107 19.24 -25.97 -19.08
C GLN A 107 17.93 -25.19 -18.87
N TYR A 108 16.80 -25.75 -19.33
CA TYR A 108 15.48 -25.15 -19.07
C TYR A 108 15.14 -25.15 -17.57
N ALA A 109 15.52 -26.20 -16.84
CA ALA A 109 15.32 -26.24 -15.39
C ALA A 109 16.08 -25.12 -14.66
N GLU A 110 17.30 -24.78 -15.09
CA GLU A 110 18.08 -23.66 -14.53
C GLU A 110 17.39 -22.31 -14.78
N ILE A 111 16.91 -22.09 -16.02
CA ILE A 111 16.13 -20.90 -16.39
C ILE A 111 14.88 -20.81 -15.52
N SER A 112 14.10 -21.89 -15.41
CA SER A 112 12.87 -21.94 -14.61
C SER A 112 13.14 -21.67 -13.13
N LEU A 113 14.22 -22.23 -12.56
CA LEU A 113 14.59 -22.00 -11.17
C LEU A 113 14.94 -20.52 -10.93
N THR A 114 15.69 -19.93 -11.85
CA THR A 114 16.10 -18.52 -11.78
C THR A 114 14.89 -17.59 -11.85
N LEU A 115 13.96 -17.84 -12.77
CA LEU A 115 12.72 -17.09 -12.92
C LEU A 115 11.78 -17.25 -11.71
N LYS A 116 11.65 -18.46 -11.15
CA LYS A 116 10.87 -18.70 -9.91
C LYS A 116 11.46 -17.94 -8.72
N SER A 117 12.78 -17.88 -8.61
CA SER A 117 13.44 -17.07 -7.58
C SER A 117 13.12 -15.59 -7.75
N LEU A 118 13.26 -15.05 -8.97
CA LEU A 118 12.95 -13.66 -9.25
C LEU A 118 11.48 -13.33 -8.97
N LEU A 119 10.54 -14.19 -9.39
CA LEU A 119 9.11 -14.02 -9.14
C LEU A 119 8.85 -13.83 -7.64
N LYS A 120 9.44 -14.70 -6.81
CA LYS A 120 9.33 -14.61 -5.36
C LYS A 120 9.94 -13.34 -4.79
N GLU A 121 11.09 -12.90 -5.31
CA GLU A 121 11.72 -11.64 -4.90
C GLU A 121 10.83 -10.42 -5.20
N ILE A 122 10.13 -10.40 -6.36
CA ILE A 122 9.16 -9.35 -6.71
C ILE A 122 7.94 -9.41 -5.77
N GLU A 123 7.42 -10.60 -5.48
CA GLU A 123 6.31 -10.81 -4.55
C GLU A 123 6.63 -10.31 -3.15
N ASP A 124 7.78 -10.71 -2.61
CA ASP A 124 8.26 -10.30 -1.30
C ASP A 124 8.51 -8.79 -1.25
N TYR A 125 8.99 -8.18 -2.34
CA TYR A 125 9.11 -6.73 -2.45
C TYR A 125 7.75 -6.02 -2.38
N GLN A 126 6.77 -6.45 -3.19
CA GLN A 126 5.43 -5.85 -3.22
C GLN A 126 4.71 -6.00 -1.87
N LEU A 127 4.85 -7.15 -1.21
CA LEU A 127 4.29 -7.40 0.12
C LEU A 127 4.91 -6.47 1.16
N ARG A 128 6.25 -6.44 1.27
CA ARG A 128 6.97 -5.57 2.21
C ARG A 128 6.66 -4.09 1.97
N SER A 129 6.57 -3.66 0.71
CA SER A 129 6.20 -2.29 0.36
C SER A 129 4.79 -1.95 0.85
N SER A 130 3.81 -2.82 0.60
CA SER A 130 2.43 -2.65 1.09
C SER A 130 2.35 -2.60 2.62
N GLU A 131 3.06 -3.50 3.30
CA GLU A 131 3.13 -3.53 4.75
C GLU A 131 3.80 -2.30 5.33
N LYS A 132 4.85 -1.77 4.69
CA LYS A 132 5.51 -0.55 5.12
C LYS A 132 4.58 0.66 5.03
N VAL A 133 3.87 0.83 3.90
CA VAL A 133 2.88 1.91 3.74
C VAL A 133 1.80 1.80 4.82
N PHE A 134 1.26 0.60 5.02
CA PHE A 134 0.24 0.36 6.04
C PHE A 134 0.78 0.61 7.45
N SER A 135 1.95 0.08 7.81
CA SER A 135 2.58 0.27 9.11
C SER A 135 2.84 1.74 9.39
N MET A 136 3.27 2.49 8.38
CA MET A 136 3.46 3.93 8.50
C MET A 136 2.16 4.65 8.77
N VAL A 137 1.08 4.36 8.02
CA VAL A 137 -0.26 4.92 8.31
C VAL A 137 -0.64 4.58 9.75
N MET A 138 -0.41 3.33 10.18
CA MET A 138 -0.70 2.87 11.54
C MET A 138 0.12 3.55 12.65
N THR A 139 1.30 4.11 12.36
CA THR A 139 2.10 4.90 13.33
C THR A 139 1.40 6.19 13.74
N TYR A 140 0.62 6.77 12.83
CA TYR A 140 -0.13 8.01 13.07
C TYR A 140 -1.58 7.76 13.52
N MET A 141 -2.03 6.51 13.46
CA MET A 141 -3.33 6.13 13.97
C MET A 141 -3.30 5.96 15.50
N PRO A 142 -4.38 6.33 16.22
CA PRO A 142 -4.49 6.09 17.65
C PRO A 142 -4.31 4.60 17.97
N GLN A 143 -3.47 4.30 18.96
CA GLN A 143 -3.19 2.92 19.41
C GLN A 143 -4.30 2.38 20.32
N ASP A 144 -5.54 2.60 19.93
CA ASP A 144 -6.73 2.11 20.62
C ASP A 144 -7.51 1.13 19.74
N PHE A 145 -8.77 0.89 20.09
CA PHE A 145 -9.63 -0.04 19.37
C PHE A 145 -9.76 0.30 17.87
N ARG A 146 -9.60 1.57 17.46
CA ARG A 146 -9.72 1.99 16.05
C ARG A 146 -8.58 1.42 15.21
N GLY A 147 -7.35 1.47 15.71
CA GLY A 147 -6.21 0.88 15.03
C GLY A 147 -6.31 -0.64 14.95
N THR A 148 -6.88 -1.28 15.98
CA THR A 148 -7.14 -2.72 15.99
C THR A 148 -8.21 -3.12 14.97
N LEU A 149 -9.30 -2.36 14.84
CA LEU A 149 -10.36 -2.60 13.86
C LEU A 149 -9.84 -2.51 12.42
N ILE A 150 -9.01 -1.50 12.11
CA ILE A 150 -8.44 -1.33 10.76
C ILE A 150 -7.52 -2.51 10.41
N ARG A 151 -6.71 -2.99 11.36
CA ARG A 151 -5.88 -4.20 11.17
C ARG A 151 -6.73 -5.43 10.88
N GLN A 152 -7.75 -5.68 11.71
CA GLN A 152 -8.65 -6.82 11.52
C GLN A 152 -9.42 -6.74 10.19
N GLN A 153 -9.87 -5.55 9.79
CA GLN A 153 -10.54 -5.33 8.51
C GLN A 153 -9.60 -5.64 7.34
N ARG A 154 -8.34 -5.18 7.40
CA ARG A 154 -7.32 -5.48 6.39
C ARG A 154 -7.08 -6.99 6.30
N GLU A 155 -6.86 -7.67 7.43
CA GLU A 155 -6.60 -9.12 7.46
C GLU A 155 -7.75 -9.94 6.86
N ARG A 156 -9.00 -9.62 7.21
CA ARG A 156 -10.19 -10.27 6.63
C ARG A 156 -10.30 -10.01 5.13
N SER A 157 -10.04 -8.77 4.70
CA SER A 157 -10.05 -8.34 3.30
C SER A 157 -8.97 -9.05 2.47
N GLU A 158 -7.73 -9.13 2.96
CA GLU A 158 -6.64 -9.85 2.29
C GLU A 158 -6.94 -11.36 2.19
N LYS A 159 -7.46 -11.98 3.27
CA LYS A 159 -7.83 -13.40 3.25
C LYS A 159 -8.92 -13.69 2.22
N ARG A 160 -9.95 -12.86 2.13
CA ARG A 160 -11.02 -13.01 1.13
C ARG A 160 -10.47 -12.87 -0.29
N ARG A 161 -9.60 -11.89 -0.53
CA ARG A 161 -8.99 -11.66 -1.85
C ARG A 161 -8.09 -12.82 -2.30
N GLN A 162 -7.35 -13.43 -1.37
CA GLN A 162 -6.61 -14.66 -1.67
C GLN A 162 -7.56 -15.80 -2.05
N GLN A 163 -8.67 -15.98 -1.33
CA GLN A 163 -9.67 -17.00 -1.65
C GLN A 163 -10.30 -16.81 -3.05
N GLU A 164 -10.51 -15.57 -3.48
CA GLU A 164 -11.02 -15.25 -4.83
C GLU A 164 -10.00 -15.66 -5.91
N VAL A 165 -8.71 -15.42 -5.67
CA VAL A 165 -7.63 -15.85 -6.58
C VAL A 165 -7.53 -17.38 -6.60
N ASP A 166 -7.54 -18.03 -5.44
CA ASP A 166 -7.48 -19.49 -5.35
C ASP A 166 -8.69 -20.13 -6.05
N ALA A 167 -9.89 -19.55 -5.90
CA ALA A 167 -11.09 -20.02 -6.57
C ALA A 167 -10.98 -19.87 -8.10
N LEU A 168 -10.48 -18.74 -8.59
CA LEU A 168 -10.25 -18.53 -10.03
C LEU A 168 -9.30 -19.60 -10.60
N MET A 169 -8.16 -19.81 -9.94
CA MET A 169 -7.17 -20.81 -10.39
C MET A 169 -7.72 -22.23 -10.34
N ASN A 170 -8.45 -22.59 -9.27
CA ASN A 170 -9.07 -23.91 -9.14
C ASN A 170 -10.16 -24.19 -10.19
N ASN A 171 -10.80 -23.13 -10.71
CA ASN A 171 -11.80 -23.23 -11.78
C ASN A 171 -11.18 -23.24 -13.19
N GLY A 172 -9.85 -23.29 -13.31
CA GLY A 172 -9.15 -23.31 -14.60
C GLY A 172 -8.95 -21.92 -15.23
N GLY A 173 -9.00 -20.85 -14.43
CA GLY A 173 -8.67 -19.50 -14.89
C GLY A 173 -7.24 -19.41 -15.43
N SER A 174 -7.06 -18.59 -16.46
CA SER A 174 -5.76 -18.32 -17.08
C SER A 174 -4.87 -17.45 -16.19
N ILE A 175 -3.55 -17.48 -16.46
CA ILE A 175 -2.58 -16.60 -15.81
C ILE A 175 -2.97 -15.13 -16.05
N HIS A 176 -3.37 -14.79 -17.27
CA HIS A 176 -3.86 -13.44 -17.59
C HIS A 176 -5.05 -13.00 -16.71
N GLU A 177 -6.08 -13.84 -16.56
CA GLU A 177 -7.24 -13.55 -15.71
C GLU A 177 -6.84 -13.38 -14.24
N LYS A 178 -5.89 -14.19 -13.75
CA LYS A 178 -5.31 -14.04 -12.41
C LYS A 178 -4.71 -12.65 -12.22
N PHE A 179 -3.93 -12.15 -13.19
CA PHE A 179 -3.29 -10.84 -13.08
C PHE A 179 -4.25 -9.67 -13.27
N ILE A 180 -5.31 -9.83 -14.07
CA ILE A 180 -6.44 -8.87 -14.10
C ILE A 180 -7.07 -8.75 -12.70
N LEU A 181 -7.40 -9.89 -12.07
CA LEU A 181 -8.02 -9.90 -10.74
C LEU A 181 -7.10 -9.28 -9.68
N LEU A 182 -5.81 -9.63 -9.68
CA LEU A 182 -4.84 -9.10 -8.73
C LEU A 182 -4.65 -7.58 -8.88
N TRP A 183 -4.68 -7.08 -10.12
CA TRP A 183 -4.62 -5.65 -10.40
C TRP A 183 -5.89 -4.93 -9.94
N GLN A 184 -7.07 -5.49 -10.20
CA GLN A 184 -8.34 -4.96 -9.71
C GLN A 184 -8.34 -4.88 -8.18
N GLN A 185 -7.93 -5.94 -7.50
CA GLN A 185 -7.77 -5.97 -6.05
C GLN A 185 -6.78 -4.91 -5.55
N GLN A 186 -5.69 -4.66 -6.28
CA GLN A 186 -4.75 -3.60 -5.97
C GLN A 186 -5.39 -2.20 -6.10
N MET A 187 -6.21 -1.97 -7.12
CA MET A 187 -6.96 -0.72 -7.27
C MET A 187 -7.99 -0.54 -6.15
N ASP A 188 -8.63 -1.62 -5.70
CA ASP A 188 -9.56 -1.57 -4.58
C ASP A 188 -8.86 -1.26 -3.26
N ARG A 189 -7.66 -1.81 -3.00
CA ARG A 189 -6.81 -1.40 -1.86
C ARG A 189 -6.54 0.11 -1.89
N ARG A 190 -6.20 0.63 -3.07
CA ARG A 190 -5.95 2.06 -3.31
C ARG A 190 -7.19 2.93 -3.07
N ARG A 191 -8.36 2.49 -3.53
CA ARG A 191 -9.64 3.17 -3.28
C ARG A 191 -9.99 3.17 -1.79
N GLN A 192 -9.79 2.06 -1.09
CA GLN A 192 -10.02 1.97 0.36
C GLN A 192 -9.12 2.92 1.14
N LEU A 193 -7.84 3.02 0.77
CA LEU A 193 -6.93 4.01 1.34
C LEU A 193 -7.41 5.44 1.03
N ALA A 194 -7.79 5.75 -0.21
CA ALA A 194 -8.32 7.07 -0.54
C ALA A 194 -9.62 7.41 0.24
N GLN A 195 -10.51 6.43 0.48
CA GLN A 195 -11.70 6.59 1.32
C GLN A 195 -11.36 6.86 2.79
N LEU A 196 -10.27 6.27 3.30
CA LEU A 196 -9.71 6.62 4.61
C LEU A 196 -9.25 8.08 4.64
N GLY A 197 -8.54 8.56 3.61
CA GLY A 197 -8.13 9.97 3.50
C GLY A 197 -9.32 10.94 3.33
N ALA A 198 -10.34 10.53 2.59
CA ALA A 198 -11.53 11.34 2.30
C ALA A 198 -12.63 11.27 3.38
N ALA A 199 -12.42 10.50 4.46
CA ALA A 199 -13.44 10.29 5.48
C ALA A 199 -14.79 9.82 4.91
N SER A 200 -14.78 8.84 3.98
CA SER A 200 -16.00 8.38 3.30
C SER A 200 -16.30 6.89 3.58
N GLY A 201 -17.55 6.47 3.38
CA GLY A 201 -18.01 5.10 3.65
C GLY A 201 -17.85 4.66 5.11
N VAL A 202 -17.44 3.41 5.35
CA VAL A 202 -17.15 2.86 6.69
C VAL A 202 -16.05 3.67 7.41
N TYR A 203 -15.12 4.25 6.64
CA TYR A 203 -14.04 5.08 7.16
C TYR A 203 -14.49 6.49 7.55
N LYS A 204 -15.65 6.96 7.10
CA LYS A 204 -16.27 8.22 7.58
C LYS A 204 -16.49 8.20 9.09
N THR A 205 -16.97 7.08 9.60
CA THR A 205 -17.20 6.85 11.03
C THR A 205 -15.91 6.59 11.79
N ILE A 206 -14.80 6.27 11.11
CA ILE A 206 -13.49 6.20 11.75
C ILE A 206 -12.91 7.61 11.83
N VAL A 207 -12.89 8.35 10.71
CA VAL A 207 -12.28 9.68 10.57
C VAL A 207 -13.04 10.78 11.30
N LYS A 208 -14.38 10.73 11.36
CA LYS A 208 -15.20 11.63 12.20
C LYS A 208 -14.80 11.60 13.68
N TYR A 209 -14.17 10.51 14.12
CA TYR A 209 -13.72 10.33 15.50
C TYR A 209 -12.18 10.28 15.62
N LEU A 210 -11.43 10.45 14.51
CA LEU A 210 -9.95 10.51 14.48
C LEU A 210 -9.41 11.86 14.98
N VAL A 211 -9.84 12.29 16.14
CA VAL A 211 -9.18 13.42 16.81
C VAL A 211 -7.76 12.97 17.19
N GLY A 212 -6.74 13.59 16.59
CA GLY A 212 -5.32 13.27 16.76
C GLY A 212 -4.62 12.64 15.55
N VAL A 213 -5.32 12.37 14.44
CA VAL A 213 -4.65 12.01 13.16
C VAL A 213 -4.27 13.26 12.40
N PRO A 214 -3.01 13.42 11.96
CA PRO A 214 -2.59 14.62 11.24
C PRO A 214 -3.34 14.74 9.92
N GLN A 215 -3.97 15.88 9.65
CA GLN A 215 -4.66 16.16 8.39
C GLN A 215 -3.75 15.92 7.18
N VAL A 216 -2.47 16.26 7.32
CA VAL A 216 -1.42 16.03 6.34
C VAL A 216 -1.25 14.55 5.94
N LEU A 217 -1.48 13.60 6.86
CA LEU A 217 -1.48 12.17 6.56
C LEU A 217 -2.69 11.80 5.70
N LEU A 218 -3.87 12.34 6.02
CA LEU A 218 -5.09 12.11 5.25
C LEU A 218 -4.98 12.72 3.85
N ASP A 219 -4.37 13.89 3.72
CA ASP A 219 -4.10 14.55 2.45
C ASP A 219 -3.09 13.76 1.62
N PHE A 220 -2.01 13.24 2.24
CA PHE A 220 -1.06 12.34 1.59
C PHE A 220 -1.74 11.07 1.07
N VAL A 221 -2.52 10.39 1.91
CA VAL A 221 -3.23 9.16 1.54
C VAL A 221 -4.24 9.44 0.41
N ARG A 222 -4.87 10.61 0.39
CA ARG A 222 -5.75 11.06 -0.69
C ARG A 222 -4.99 11.30 -2.01
N GLN A 223 -3.79 11.85 -1.95
CA GLN A 223 -2.98 12.22 -3.12
C GLN A 223 -2.03 11.12 -3.62
N ILE A 224 -1.89 10.01 -2.89
CA ILE A 224 -0.95 8.92 -3.22
C ILE A 224 -1.18 8.31 -4.61
N ASN A 225 -2.41 8.41 -5.14
CA ASN A 225 -2.81 7.90 -6.43
C ASN A 225 -3.07 8.99 -7.49
N ASP A 226 -2.82 10.26 -7.16
CA ASP A 226 -3.00 11.34 -8.12
C ASP A 226 -2.03 11.15 -9.30
N HIS A 227 -2.53 11.27 -10.53
CA HIS A 227 -1.73 11.18 -11.75
C HIS A 227 -0.73 12.34 -11.86
N ASN A 228 -0.98 13.45 -11.14
CA ASN A 228 -0.06 14.57 -11.01
C ASN A 228 0.54 14.68 -9.60
N GLY A 229 0.42 13.60 -8.81
CA GLY A 229 0.89 13.57 -7.43
C GLY A 229 2.41 13.57 -7.30
N PRO A 230 2.94 13.71 -6.08
CA PRO A 230 4.38 13.75 -5.83
C PRO A 230 5.10 12.49 -6.34
N MET A 231 4.43 11.33 -6.30
CA MET A 231 4.98 10.05 -6.78
C MET A 231 5.25 10.03 -8.30
N GLU A 232 4.74 11.00 -9.06
CA GLU A 232 4.99 11.12 -10.49
C GLU A 232 6.48 11.38 -10.81
N GLU A 233 7.20 12.10 -9.92
CA GLU A 233 8.65 12.29 -10.07
C GLU A 233 9.40 10.95 -10.09
N GLN A 234 8.98 10.00 -9.24
CA GLN A 234 9.60 8.68 -9.19
C GLN A 234 9.36 7.92 -10.50
N ARG A 235 8.15 8.04 -11.06
CA ARG A 235 7.77 7.38 -12.31
C ARG A 235 8.53 7.95 -13.50
N GLU A 236 8.60 9.27 -13.61
CA GLU A 236 9.35 9.90 -14.70
C GLU A 236 10.85 9.58 -14.63
N ARG A 237 11.43 9.59 -13.42
CA ARG A 237 12.88 9.40 -13.24
C ARG A 237 13.33 7.96 -13.42
N TYR A 238 12.57 7.00 -12.87
CA TYR A 238 12.98 5.60 -12.82
C TYR A 238 12.16 4.66 -13.70
N GLY A 239 10.94 5.05 -14.09
CA GLY A 239 10.05 4.29 -14.96
C GLY A 239 10.68 3.86 -16.29
N PRO A 240 11.41 4.74 -17.02
CA PRO A 240 12.03 4.36 -18.30
C PRO A 240 12.96 3.14 -18.24
N PHE A 241 13.62 2.89 -17.11
CA PHE A 241 14.46 1.70 -16.92
C PHE A 241 13.61 0.45 -16.72
N LEU A 242 12.56 0.54 -15.91
CA LEU A 242 11.60 -0.55 -15.71
C LEU A 242 10.82 -0.88 -16.99
N HIS A 243 10.52 0.11 -17.83
CA HIS A 243 9.91 -0.11 -19.14
C HIS A 243 10.80 -1.00 -20.03
N GLN A 244 12.13 -0.75 -20.04
CA GLN A 244 13.07 -1.59 -20.80
C GLN A 244 13.13 -3.03 -20.27
N ILE A 245 13.17 -3.21 -18.94
CA ILE A 245 13.11 -4.52 -18.29
C ILE A 245 11.84 -5.29 -18.71
N THR A 246 10.71 -4.59 -18.73
CA THR A 246 9.41 -5.16 -19.09
C THR A 246 9.36 -5.55 -20.56
N SER A 247 9.79 -4.65 -21.45
CA SER A 247 9.86 -4.94 -22.89
C SER A 247 10.71 -6.18 -23.16
N LEU A 248 11.84 -6.33 -22.46
CA LEU A 248 12.65 -7.54 -22.58
C LEU A 248 11.89 -8.80 -22.13
N SER A 249 11.17 -8.75 -21.00
CA SER A 249 10.36 -9.90 -20.55
C SER A 249 9.28 -10.32 -21.56
N VAL A 250 8.61 -9.34 -22.19
CA VAL A 250 7.63 -9.59 -23.24
C VAL A 250 8.30 -10.20 -24.47
N SER A 251 9.43 -9.65 -24.90
CA SER A 251 10.19 -10.21 -26.03
C SER A 251 10.71 -11.62 -25.75
N ILE A 252 11.11 -11.94 -24.52
CA ILE A 252 11.48 -13.31 -24.12
C ILE A 252 10.28 -14.24 -24.28
N ARG A 253 9.11 -13.88 -23.74
CA ARG A 253 7.89 -14.69 -23.84
C ARG A 253 7.50 -14.95 -25.30
N ILE A 254 7.43 -13.89 -26.11
CA ILE A 254 7.04 -13.99 -27.52
C ILE A 254 8.06 -14.83 -28.29
N PHE A 255 9.35 -14.55 -28.13
CA PHE A 255 10.41 -15.31 -28.78
C PHE A 255 10.28 -16.80 -28.48
N LEU A 256 10.08 -17.15 -27.21
CA LEU A 256 10.01 -18.53 -26.79
C LEU A 256 8.73 -19.20 -27.34
N LEU A 257 7.57 -18.53 -27.27
CA LEU A 257 6.33 -18.96 -27.92
C LEU A 257 6.52 -19.28 -29.40
N MET A 258 7.14 -18.35 -30.14
CA MET A 258 7.37 -18.50 -31.57
C MET A 258 8.36 -19.63 -31.87
N TRP A 259 9.38 -19.79 -31.02
CA TRP A 259 10.30 -20.92 -31.13
C TRP A 259 9.58 -22.26 -30.93
N TRP A 260 8.66 -22.37 -29.96
CA TRP A 260 7.89 -23.60 -29.79
C TRP A 260 6.97 -23.93 -30.97
N LYS A 261 6.35 -22.92 -31.59
CA LYS A 261 5.57 -23.13 -32.82
C LYS A 261 6.42 -23.61 -34.00
N LEU A 262 7.71 -23.26 -33.99
CA LEU A 262 8.65 -23.61 -35.04
C LEU A 262 9.25 -25.00 -34.86
N SER A 263 9.42 -25.46 -33.62
CA SER A 263 10.29 -26.60 -33.29
C SER A 263 9.82 -27.99 -33.78
N ASP A 264 8.68 -28.07 -34.45
CA ASP A 264 8.28 -29.24 -35.24
C ASP A 264 8.83 -29.20 -36.70
N ASP A 265 9.38 -28.06 -37.13
CA ASP A 265 10.11 -27.87 -38.38
C ASP A 265 11.63 -27.73 -38.12
N SER A 266 12.36 -28.83 -38.33
CA SER A 266 13.80 -28.92 -38.07
C SER A 266 14.68 -28.01 -38.95
N SER A 267 14.14 -27.39 -40.00
CA SER A 267 14.93 -26.57 -40.92
C SER A 267 15.27 -25.18 -40.39
N LEU A 268 14.64 -24.76 -39.28
CA LEU A 268 14.67 -23.37 -38.80
C LEU A 268 15.12 -23.21 -37.35
N CYS A 269 15.25 -24.30 -36.59
CA CYS A 269 15.84 -24.26 -35.25
C CYS A 269 17.36 -24.11 -35.36
N THR A 270 17.90 -22.95 -34.97
CA THR A 270 19.34 -22.73 -34.95
C THR A 270 19.92 -23.06 -33.58
N ASP A 271 21.18 -23.51 -33.54
CA ASP A 271 21.92 -23.74 -32.29
C ASP A 271 22.12 -22.44 -31.47
N GLU A 272 21.78 -21.27 -32.03
CA GLU A 272 21.92 -19.95 -31.41
C GLU A 272 20.70 -19.52 -30.58
N PHE A 273 19.55 -20.18 -30.72
CA PHE A 273 18.32 -19.78 -30.02
C PHE A 273 18.40 -20.00 -28.51
N PHE A 274 18.96 -21.13 -28.07
CA PHE A 274 19.15 -21.38 -26.64
C PHE A 274 20.13 -20.38 -26.00
N PRO A 275 21.34 -20.16 -26.55
CA PRO A 275 22.26 -19.13 -26.04
C PRO A 275 21.63 -17.72 -25.98
N LEU A 276 20.82 -17.35 -26.98
CA LEU A 276 20.13 -16.06 -26.99
C LEU A 276 19.10 -15.97 -25.86
N LEU A 277 18.28 -17.01 -25.67
CA LEU A 277 17.32 -17.11 -24.57
C LEU A 277 18.01 -17.02 -23.21
N ASP A 278 19.04 -17.84 -22.99
CA ASP A 278 19.78 -17.90 -21.73
C ASP A 278 20.39 -16.54 -21.38
N ARG A 279 21.03 -15.88 -22.35
CA ARG A 279 21.56 -14.52 -22.17
C ARG A 279 20.46 -13.52 -21.86
N ALA A 280 19.34 -13.55 -22.59
CA ALA A 280 18.22 -12.64 -22.36
C ALA A 280 17.61 -12.80 -20.97
N VAL A 281 17.36 -14.03 -20.53
CA VAL A 281 16.83 -14.32 -19.19
C VAL A 281 17.82 -13.87 -18.11
N LYS A 282 19.12 -14.17 -18.26
CA LYS A 282 20.15 -13.75 -17.29
C LYS A 282 20.25 -12.23 -17.18
N SER A 283 20.23 -11.50 -18.30
CA SER A 283 20.22 -10.04 -18.29
C SER A 283 18.92 -9.47 -17.70
N TYR A 284 17.76 -10.04 -18.07
CA TYR A 284 16.46 -9.66 -17.51
C TYR A 284 16.44 -9.80 -15.98
N VAL A 285 16.86 -10.97 -15.48
CA VAL A 285 16.87 -11.27 -14.05
C VAL A 285 17.87 -10.38 -13.31
N THR A 286 19.06 -10.20 -13.86
CA THR A 286 20.11 -9.36 -13.25
C THR A 286 19.63 -7.92 -13.12
N GLU A 287 19.10 -7.35 -14.21
CA GLU A 287 18.60 -5.98 -14.18
C GLU A 287 17.37 -5.84 -13.28
N CYS A 288 16.43 -6.78 -13.31
CA CYS A 288 15.23 -6.72 -12.47
C CYS A 288 15.58 -6.74 -10.98
N ARG A 289 16.51 -7.62 -10.56
CA ARG A 289 17.04 -7.63 -9.18
C ARG A 289 17.73 -6.33 -8.82
N HIS A 290 18.57 -5.82 -9.71
CA HIS A 290 19.27 -4.56 -9.50
C HIS A 290 18.29 -3.40 -9.31
N PHE A 291 17.26 -3.34 -10.15
CA PHE A 291 16.19 -2.35 -10.06
C PHE A 291 15.37 -2.49 -8.77
N LEU A 292 15.00 -3.71 -8.37
CA LEU A 292 14.28 -3.99 -7.11
C LEU A 292 15.08 -3.53 -5.89
N ASN A 293 16.37 -3.87 -5.84
CA ASN A 293 17.25 -3.47 -4.73
C ASN A 293 17.39 -1.96 -4.67
N PHE A 294 17.65 -1.32 -5.80
CA PHE A 294 17.71 0.14 -5.91
C PHE A 294 16.42 0.80 -5.42
N LEU A 295 15.27 0.36 -5.93
CA LEU A 295 13.99 0.96 -5.57
C LEU A 295 13.67 0.70 -4.09
N GLY A 296 14.06 -0.47 -3.57
CA GLY A 296 14.01 -0.79 -2.15
C GLY A 296 14.80 0.21 -1.30
N GLU A 297 16.04 0.53 -1.66
CA GLU A 297 16.86 1.52 -0.95
C GLU A 297 16.26 2.93 -1.02
N VAL A 298 15.79 3.35 -2.20
CA VAL A 298 15.14 4.64 -2.41
C VAL A 298 13.88 4.74 -1.54
N PHE A 299 13.03 3.71 -1.56
CA PHE A 299 11.80 3.65 -0.77
C PHE A 299 12.08 3.49 0.73
N GLU A 300 13.21 2.89 1.10
CA GLU A 300 13.64 2.81 2.49
C GLU A 300 13.87 4.20 3.08
N LYS A 301 14.55 5.06 2.30
CA LYS A 301 15.03 6.38 2.71
C LYS A 301 14.10 7.53 2.30
N SER A 302 13.09 7.28 1.46
CA SER A 302 12.14 8.29 1.00
C SER A 302 11.24 8.75 2.16
N PRO A 303 11.21 10.06 2.48
CA PRO A 303 10.35 10.56 3.54
C PRO A 303 8.93 10.76 3.01
N PHE A 304 7.97 9.96 3.47
CA PHE A 304 6.56 10.10 3.04
C PHE A 304 5.87 11.36 3.58
N LEU A 305 6.36 11.90 4.69
CA LEU A 305 5.94 13.16 5.31
C LEU A 305 7.22 13.95 5.63
N ILE A 306 7.22 15.25 5.35
CA ILE A 306 8.36 16.15 5.59
C ILE A 306 7.94 17.27 6.53
N SER A 307 8.87 17.87 7.27
CA SER A 307 8.57 19.06 8.06
C SER A 307 8.33 20.28 7.16
N ALA A 308 7.61 21.29 7.67
CA ALA A 308 7.32 22.54 6.97
C ALA A 308 8.62 23.29 6.61
N GLU A 309 9.64 23.17 7.47
CA GLU A 309 11.00 23.68 7.24
C GLU A 309 11.68 22.96 6.06
N GLU A 310 11.64 21.63 6.02
CA GLU A 310 12.18 20.83 4.90
C GLU A 310 11.44 21.05 3.58
N ALA A 311 10.15 21.39 3.65
CA ALA A 311 9.35 21.75 2.48
C ALA A 311 9.61 23.18 1.95
N GLY A 312 10.44 23.98 2.65
CA GLY A 312 10.75 25.36 2.28
C GLY A 312 9.62 26.35 2.55
N ALA A 313 8.67 26.02 3.43
CA ALA A 313 7.64 26.96 3.87
C ALA A 313 8.22 27.88 4.95
N VAL A 314 8.33 29.18 4.64
CA VAL A 314 8.70 30.23 5.58
C VAL A 314 7.56 30.38 6.60
N GLU A 315 7.92 30.29 7.89
CA GLU A 315 7.20 30.70 9.11
C GLU A 315 5.66 30.75 9.09
N GLY A 316 5.06 29.97 10.00
CA GLY A 316 3.71 30.20 10.50
C GLY A 316 2.67 29.19 9.99
N VAL A 317 2.69 27.97 10.53
CA VAL A 317 1.51 27.10 10.49
C VAL A 317 1.10 26.81 11.93
N GLU A 318 -0.01 27.41 12.32
CA GLU A 318 -0.66 27.29 13.62
C GLU A 318 -0.88 25.82 14.01
N GLU A 319 -0.72 25.53 15.31
CA GLU A 319 -1.10 24.23 15.89
C GLU A 319 -2.55 23.92 15.51
N ALA A 320 -2.81 22.77 14.86
CA ALA A 320 -4.17 22.30 14.66
C ALA A 320 -4.81 22.02 16.04
N GLU A 321 -5.68 22.94 16.47
CA GLU A 321 -6.38 22.97 17.75
C GLU A 321 -7.44 21.86 17.87
N ASP A 322 -7.12 20.77 18.58
CA ASP A 322 -8.13 19.78 19.02
C ASP A 322 -8.14 19.55 20.54
N PHE A 323 -7.25 20.23 21.27
CA PHE A 323 -7.23 20.20 22.72
C PHE A 323 -7.87 21.48 23.26
N LYS A 324 -8.78 21.33 24.22
CA LYS A 324 -9.28 22.47 24.98
C LYS A 324 -8.26 22.80 26.05
N GLU A 325 -7.90 24.07 26.15
CA GLU A 325 -7.08 24.59 27.24
C GLU A 325 -7.95 25.34 28.25
N THR A 326 -7.69 25.10 29.53
CA THR A 326 -8.33 25.82 30.63
C THR A 326 -7.36 25.99 31.78
N VAL A 327 -7.61 26.99 32.62
CA VAL A 327 -6.85 27.23 33.84
C VAL A 327 -7.74 26.98 35.04
N ILE A 328 -7.37 26.01 35.87
CA ILE A 328 -8.06 25.67 37.11
C ILE A 328 -7.39 26.45 38.24
N ALA A 329 -8.10 27.43 38.79
CA ALA A 329 -7.63 28.21 39.93
C ALA A 329 -7.41 27.32 41.16
N ASN A 330 -6.61 27.79 42.11
CA ASN A 330 -6.45 27.16 43.43
C ASN A 330 -7.81 27.08 44.14
N GLY A 331 -8.12 25.96 44.79
CA GLY A 331 -9.41 25.79 45.47
C GLY A 331 -10.61 25.54 44.54
N LYS A 332 -10.41 25.30 43.24
CA LYS A 332 -11.48 25.09 42.25
C LYS A 332 -11.34 23.74 41.53
N ALA A 333 -12.41 23.33 40.86
CA ALA A 333 -12.44 22.18 39.96
C ALA A 333 -13.01 22.58 38.59
N HIS A 334 -12.61 21.85 37.56
CA HIS A 334 -13.16 21.95 36.20
C HIS A 334 -13.91 20.66 35.89
N GLU A 335 -15.11 20.77 35.32
CA GLU A 335 -15.98 19.63 35.05
C GLU A 335 -16.44 19.64 33.60
N VAL A 336 -16.52 18.45 33.00
CA VAL A 336 -17.10 18.24 31.68
C VAL A 336 -18.08 17.09 31.75
N ILE A 337 -19.28 17.30 31.21
CA ILE A 337 -20.35 16.30 31.17
C ILE A 337 -20.50 15.82 29.72
N LEU A 338 -20.37 14.52 29.52
CA LEU A 338 -20.65 13.84 28.26
C LEU A 338 -22.01 13.16 28.32
N SER A 339 -22.88 13.45 27.36
CA SER A 339 -24.14 12.71 27.18
C SER A 339 -23.89 11.49 26.30
N VAL A 340 -24.30 10.32 26.79
CA VAL A 340 -24.19 9.05 26.09
C VAL A 340 -25.59 8.54 25.77
N ASP A 341 -25.93 8.48 24.49
CA ASP A 341 -27.26 8.13 23.99
C ASP A 341 -27.44 6.62 23.72
N CYS A 342 -26.34 5.85 23.74
CA CYS A 342 -26.35 4.41 23.48
C CYS A 342 -25.51 3.66 24.54
N ALA A 343 -26.05 2.58 25.09
CA ALA A 343 -25.27 1.71 25.98
C ALA A 343 -24.17 0.99 25.18
N GLY A 344 -23.00 0.77 25.78
CA GLY A 344 -21.82 0.27 25.07
C GLY A 344 -21.07 1.33 24.25
N SER A 345 -21.41 2.61 24.40
CA SER A 345 -20.61 3.72 23.86
C SER A 345 -19.27 3.82 24.60
N LEU A 346 -18.17 4.06 23.89
CA LEU A 346 -16.88 4.28 24.53
C LEU A 346 -16.76 5.71 25.08
N VAL A 347 -16.59 5.86 26.39
CA VAL A 347 -16.23 7.12 27.04
C VAL A 347 -14.71 7.18 27.16
N ALA A 348 -14.07 8.23 26.63
CA ALA A 348 -12.62 8.34 26.58
C ALA A 348 -12.12 9.75 26.95
N TRP A 349 -10.92 9.82 27.51
CA TRP A 349 -10.25 11.06 27.87
C TRP A 349 -8.74 11.00 27.62
N ASP A 350 -8.16 12.18 27.40
CA ASP A 350 -6.74 12.43 27.38
C ASP A 350 -6.50 13.83 27.95
N PHE A 351 -5.60 13.96 28.92
CA PHE A 351 -5.19 15.25 29.42
C PHE A 351 -3.75 15.28 29.91
N ARG A 352 -3.19 16.49 29.89
CA ARG A 352 -1.90 16.81 30.50
C ARG A 352 -1.94 18.20 31.12
N LEU A 353 -1.16 18.39 32.17
CA LEU A 353 -0.89 19.72 32.68
C LEU A 353 0.24 20.38 31.86
N THR A 354 -0.02 21.59 31.38
CA THR A 354 1.00 22.45 30.75
C THR A 354 1.68 23.35 31.77
N SER A 355 1.07 23.52 32.95
CA SER A 355 1.66 24.22 34.10
C SER A 355 1.04 23.75 35.42
N GLY A 356 1.87 23.59 36.45
CA GLY A 356 1.50 23.02 37.76
C GLY A 356 1.96 21.56 37.91
N LYS A 357 2.02 21.06 39.15
CA LYS A 357 2.45 19.67 39.46
C LYS A 357 1.44 18.63 38.98
N ASP A 358 0.44 18.34 39.81
CA ASP A 358 -0.59 17.34 39.57
C ASP A 358 -1.99 17.94 39.70
N VAL A 359 -3.02 17.21 39.25
CA VAL A 359 -4.43 17.53 39.42
C VAL A 359 -5.18 16.26 39.82
N GLY A 360 -6.18 16.39 40.70
CA GLY A 360 -7.08 15.29 41.03
C GLY A 360 -7.97 15.01 39.81
N PHE A 361 -8.21 13.74 39.50
CA PHE A 361 -9.07 13.37 38.37
C PHE A 361 -9.94 12.18 38.72
N MET A 362 -11.21 12.24 38.32
CA MET A 362 -12.19 11.18 38.48
C MET A 362 -13.26 11.23 37.38
N VAL A 363 -13.96 10.10 37.20
CA VAL A 363 -15.09 10.00 36.27
C VAL A 363 -16.28 9.37 36.99
N GLU A 364 -17.43 10.05 36.95
CA GLU A 364 -18.70 9.60 37.55
C GLU A 364 -19.75 9.38 36.46
N TYR A 365 -20.47 8.27 36.51
CA TYR A 365 -21.73 8.10 35.80
C TYR A 365 -22.87 8.69 36.63
N ILE A 366 -23.73 9.47 35.98
CA ILE A 366 -24.93 10.08 36.54
C ILE A 366 -26.12 9.46 35.82
N ASP A 367 -26.94 8.72 36.56
CA ASP A 367 -28.16 8.13 36.05
C ASP A 367 -29.26 9.18 35.82
N THR A 368 -30.36 8.78 35.18
CA THR A 368 -31.50 9.67 34.88
C THR A 368 -32.26 10.17 36.11
N GLY A 369 -32.03 9.57 37.29
CA GLY A 369 -32.56 9.99 38.58
C GLY A 369 -31.59 10.83 39.42
N GLY A 370 -30.38 11.12 38.92
CA GLY A 370 -29.34 11.87 39.61
C GLY A 370 -28.45 11.05 40.55
N GLY A 371 -28.60 9.72 40.58
CA GLY A 371 -27.71 8.80 41.27
C GLY A 371 -26.32 8.80 40.63
N LYS A 372 -25.26 8.75 41.45
CA LYS A 372 -23.86 8.81 41.00
C LYS A 372 -23.13 7.50 41.26
N VAL A 373 -22.46 6.99 40.23
CA VAL A 373 -21.62 5.80 40.31
C VAL A 373 -20.20 6.15 39.85
N ALA A 374 -19.19 5.83 40.66
CA ALA A 374 -17.80 6.08 40.28
C ALA A 374 -17.36 5.09 39.18
N MET A 375 -17.01 5.62 38.01
CA MET A 375 -16.47 4.85 36.87
C MET A 375 -14.94 4.81 36.91
N LEU A 376 -14.32 5.92 37.32
CA LEU A 376 -12.90 6.00 37.63
C LEU A 376 -12.74 6.69 39.00
N PRO A 377 -12.16 6.02 40.00
CA PRO A 377 -11.98 6.60 41.33
C PRO A 377 -10.99 7.77 41.30
N TYR A 378 -11.12 8.66 42.28
CA TYR A 378 -10.26 9.82 42.43
C TYR A 378 -8.79 9.45 42.63
N GLN A 379 -7.93 10.00 41.78
CA GLN A 379 -6.47 9.91 41.93
C GLN A 379 -5.79 11.16 41.35
N ARG A 380 -4.55 11.44 41.78
CA ARG A 380 -3.78 12.60 41.34
C ARG A 380 -2.84 12.24 40.19
N TYR A 381 -2.87 13.03 39.13
CA TYR A 381 -2.12 12.81 37.90
C TYR A 381 -1.46 14.10 37.39
N GLU A 382 -0.29 13.98 36.76
CA GLU A 382 0.30 15.06 35.94
C GLU A 382 -0.24 15.01 34.50
N SER A 383 -0.48 13.79 34.02
CA SER A 383 -1.19 13.47 32.78
C SER A 383 -1.87 12.10 32.93
N ASN A 384 -2.96 11.88 32.19
CA ASN A 384 -3.60 10.58 32.14
C ASN A 384 -4.39 10.42 30.84
N GLN A 385 -4.40 9.18 30.34
CA GLN A 385 -5.21 8.76 29.21
C GLN A 385 -5.96 7.48 29.61
N GLY A 386 -7.24 7.43 29.29
CA GLY A 386 -8.06 6.26 29.63
C GLY A 386 -9.39 6.25 28.90
N ASN A 387 -10.07 5.11 29.00
CA ASN A 387 -11.37 4.88 28.39
C ASN A 387 -12.10 3.72 29.09
N PHE A 388 -13.42 3.66 28.91
CA PHE A 388 -14.24 2.49 29.24
C PHE A 388 -15.52 2.47 28.39
N TYR A 389 -16.13 1.29 28.24
CA TYR A 389 -17.44 1.17 27.60
C TYR A 389 -18.55 1.53 28.59
N SER A 390 -19.48 2.38 28.16
CA SER A 390 -20.60 2.85 28.95
C SER A 390 -21.51 1.68 29.34
N PRO A 391 -21.69 1.37 30.62
CA PRO A 391 -22.62 0.32 31.04
C PRO A 391 -24.07 0.68 30.72
N SER A 392 -24.39 1.99 30.70
CA SER A 392 -25.74 2.51 30.53
C SER A 392 -25.75 3.84 29.77
N VAL A 393 -26.90 4.13 29.16
CA VAL A 393 -27.24 5.47 28.63
C VAL A 393 -27.34 6.47 29.78
N GLY A 394 -26.87 7.70 29.59
CA GLY A 394 -26.91 8.75 30.60
C GLY A 394 -25.71 9.69 30.53
N SER A 395 -25.41 10.40 31.62
CA SER A 395 -24.38 11.42 31.63
C SER A 395 -23.12 10.95 32.35
N TYR A 396 -21.96 11.15 31.74
CA TYR A 396 -20.67 10.84 32.34
C TYR A 396 -19.91 12.13 32.61
N LYS A 397 -19.63 12.40 33.88
CA LYS A 397 -18.97 13.61 34.35
C LYS A 397 -17.51 13.34 34.65
N LEU A 398 -16.63 14.05 33.96
CA LEU A 398 -15.19 14.05 34.20
C LEU A 398 -14.82 15.30 34.98
N THR A 399 -14.15 15.13 36.11
CA THR A 399 -13.79 16.23 37.02
C THR A 399 -12.29 16.30 37.20
N TRP A 400 -11.70 17.45 36.88
CA TRP A 400 -10.32 17.82 37.24
C TRP A 400 -10.35 18.73 38.46
N ASP A 401 -9.88 18.20 39.58
CA ASP A 401 -9.98 18.80 40.89
C ASP A 401 -8.65 19.42 41.34
N ASN A 402 -8.66 20.73 41.59
CA ASN A 402 -7.56 21.48 42.20
C ASN A 402 -7.97 22.09 43.56
N THR A 403 -9.03 21.58 44.19
CA THR A 403 -9.54 22.09 45.48
C THR A 403 -8.55 21.90 46.62
N TYR A 404 -7.68 20.90 46.55
CA TYR A 404 -6.62 20.65 47.53
C TYR A 404 -5.46 21.65 47.44
N SER A 405 -5.32 22.39 46.34
CA SER A 405 -4.21 23.33 46.14
C SER A 405 -4.55 24.67 46.78
N THR A 406 -3.70 25.11 47.70
CA THR A 406 -3.85 26.40 48.41
C THR A 406 -3.26 27.57 47.62
N PHE A 407 -2.20 27.36 46.84
CA PHE A 407 -1.44 28.44 46.18
C PHE A 407 -1.26 28.29 44.67
N MET A 408 -1.34 27.06 44.12
CA MET A 408 -0.98 26.78 42.73
C MET A 408 -2.21 26.59 41.86
N LYS A 409 -2.33 27.41 40.80
CA LYS A 409 -3.24 27.14 39.67
C LYS A 409 -2.68 26.02 38.78
N LYS A 410 -3.55 25.40 37.98
CA LYS A 410 -3.19 24.34 37.03
C LYS A 410 -3.62 24.76 35.63
N SER A 411 -2.71 24.74 34.67
CA SER A 411 -3.06 24.90 33.26
C SER A 411 -3.27 23.51 32.68
N LEU A 412 -4.51 23.20 32.32
CA LEU A 412 -4.95 21.91 31.84
C LEU A 412 -5.18 21.97 30.33
N ARG A 413 -4.54 21.08 29.60
CA ARG A 413 -4.83 20.78 28.19
C ARG A 413 -5.49 19.42 28.14
N TYR A 414 -6.74 19.35 27.70
CA TYR A 414 -7.54 18.13 27.77
C TYR A 414 -8.44 17.92 26.56
N LYS A 415 -8.87 16.68 26.40
CA LYS A 415 -9.82 16.22 25.40
C LYS A 415 -10.65 15.08 25.99
N VAL A 416 -11.95 15.10 25.72
CA VAL A 416 -12.91 14.08 26.16
C VAL A 416 -13.95 13.83 25.09
N ASP A 417 -14.41 12.58 24.97
CA ASP A 417 -15.44 12.22 23.99
C ASP A 417 -16.24 10.97 24.41
N ALA A 418 -17.44 10.82 23.84
CA ALA A 418 -18.34 9.70 24.00
C ALA A 418 -18.75 9.13 22.62
N ILE A 419 -18.38 7.89 22.33
CA ILE A 419 -18.44 7.31 20.98
C ILE A 419 -19.48 6.18 20.96
N PRO A 420 -20.59 6.28 20.21
CA PRO A 420 -21.58 5.21 20.12
C PRO A 420 -21.05 3.94 19.43
N PRO A 421 -21.57 2.74 19.77
CA PRO A 421 -21.18 1.49 19.14
C PRO A 421 -21.57 1.46 17.66
N VAL A 422 -20.72 0.85 16.82
CA VAL A 422 -20.92 0.79 15.36
C VAL A 422 -22.05 -0.20 15.05
N ILE A 423 -23.16 0.29 14.50
CA ILE A 423 -24.19 -0.54 13.87
C ILE A 423 -23.82 -0.67 12.40
N GLU A 424 -23.57 -1.89 11.93
CA GLU A 424 -23.33 -2.17 10.52
C GLU A 424 -24.58 -1.80 9.70
N SER A 425 -24.44 -0.87 8.76
CA SER A 425 -25.42 -0.75 7.68
C SER A 425 -25.08 -1.80 6.62
N VAL A 426 -26.03 -2.70 6.34
CA VAL A 426 -25.99 -3.60 5.19
C VAL A 426 -25.76 -2.76 3.92
N PRO A 427 -24.76 -3.07 3.08
CA PRO A 427 -24.48 -2.28 1.90
C PRO A 427 -25.66 -2.34 0.92
N ASP A 428 -26.08 -1.16 0.49
CA ASP A 428 -27.09 -0.95 -0.54
C ASP A 428 -26.49 -1.32 -1.90
N VAL A 429 -27.08 -2.33 -2.56
CA VAL A 429 -26.55 -2.98 -3.79
C VAL A 429 -26.75 -2.13 -5.05
N THR A 430 -27.27 -0.92 -4.94
CA THR A 430 -27.54 -0.07 -6.10
C THR A 430 -26.71 1.20 -6.07
N LYS A 431 -25.57 1.17 -6.79
CA LYS A 431 -25.14 2.26 -7.68
C LYS A 431 -24.07 1.75 -8.63
N THR A 432 -24.54 1.55 -9.84
CA THR A 432 -23.86 1.25 -11.09
C THR A 432 -22.77 2.27 -11.42
N GLU A 433 -21.71 1.74 -12.04
CA GLU A 433 -20.89 2.29 -13.13
C GLU A 433 -21.09 3.77 -13.49
N GLU A 434 -19.99 4.52 -13.52
CA GLU A 434 -19.70 5.48 -14.60
C GLU A 434 -18.17 5.73 -14.63
N ASP A 435 -17.60 5.33 -15.78
CA ASP A 435 -16.29 5.58 -16.43
C ASP A 435 -15.06 6.08 -15.65
#